data_AF-A0A543I7B1-F1
#
_entry.id   AF-A0A543I7B1-F1
#
_cell.length_a   1.000
_cell.length_b   1.000
_cell.length_c   1.000
_cell.angle_alpha   90.00
_cell.angle_beta   90.00
_cell.angle_gamma   90.00
#
_symmetry.space_group_name_H-M   'P 1'
#
loop_
_entity.id
_entity.type
_entity.pdbx_description
1 polymer ?
#
loop_
_entity_poly.entity_id
_entity_poly.type
_entity_poly.pdbx_seq_one_letter_code
_entity_poly.pdbx_strand_id
1 'polypeptide(L)'
;MTSRWASFRAGLEEFYAGPYRRTFARARREEDDFFRMVVLAEALGVPDPAAYYTAELMPALYEDFHAWHRRMGMDRSPLEHVGCC
;
A
#
# COMPACT_ATOMS: atom_id res chain seq x y z
N MET A 1 37.09 -0.45 10.77
CA MET A 1 36.31 -1.04 11.89
C MET A 1 34.79 -1.08 11.68
N THR A 2 34.25 -0.54 10.57
CA THR A 2 32.81 -0.50 10.27
C THR A 2 32.24 -1.80 9.67
N SER A 3 33.04 -2.58 8.95
CA SER A 3 32.59 -3.82 8.29
C SER A 3 32.10 -4.91 9.26
N ARG A 4 32.77 -5.09 10.41
CA ARG A 4 32.36 -6.09 11.42
C ARG A 4 31.04 -5.75 12.10
N TRP A 5 30.75 -4.46 12.27
CA TRP A 5 29.47 -3.97 12.79
C TRP A 5 28.33 -4.16 11.78
N ALA A 6 28.60 -3.90 10.50
CA ALA A 6 27.64 -4.15 9.43
C ALA A 6 27.30 -5.64 9.28
N SER A 7 28.30 -6.53 9.33
CA SER A 7 28.08 -7.98 9.29
C SER A 7 27.34 -8.51 10.51
N PHE A 8 27.60 -7.93 11.70
CA PHE A 8 26.88 -8.28 12.92
C PHE A 8 25.40 -7.85 12.85
N ARG A 9 25.13 -6.63 12.35
CA ARG A 9 23.76 -6.15 12.12
C ARG A 9 23.02 -7.02 11.12
N ALA A 10 23.66 -7.39 10.00
CA ALA A 10 23.07 -8.27 9.00
C ALA A 10 22.76 -9.67 9.56
N GLY A 11 23.63 -10.22 10.41
CA GLY A 11 23.39 -11.50 11.08
C GLY A 11 22.22 -11.45 12.06
N LEU A 12 22.05 -10.34 12.78
CA LEU A 12 20.88 -10.12 13.65
C LEU A 12 19.60 -9.95 12.82
N GLU A 13 19.65 -9.17 11.75
CA GLU A 13 18.54 -8.95 10.83
C GLU A 13 18.09 -10.29 10.20
N GLU A 14 19.03 -11.15 9.82
CA GLU A 14 18.78 -12.51 9.34
C GLU A 14 18.16 -13.40 10.42
N PHE A 15 18.65 -13.32 11.66
CA PHE A 15 18.12 -14.10 12.78
C PHE A 15 16.68 -13.71 13.13
N TYR A 16 16.36 -12.41 13.08
CA TYR A 16 15.02 -11.89 13.31
C TYR A 16 14.08 -12.11 12.14
N ALA A 17 14.51 -11.86 10.90
CA ALA A 17 13.69 -11.99 9.71
C ALA A 17 13.54 -13.46 9.25
N GLY A 18 14.53 -14.30 9.51
CA GLY A 18 14.62 -15.70 9.09
C GLY A 18 13.36 -16.52 9.32
N PRO A 19 12.81 -16.56 10.55
CA PRO A 19 11.57 -17.27 10.86
C PRO A 19 10.34 -16.74 10.09
N TYR A 20 10.31 -15.44 9.79
CA TYR A 20 9.20 -14.75 9.12
C TYR A 20 9.40 -14.61 7.60
N ARG A 21 10.50 -15.13 7.02
CA ARG A 21 10.72 -15.06 5.57
C ARG A 21 9.55 -15.62 4.77
N ARG A 22 8.95 -16.72 5.25
CA ARG A 22 7.78 -17.33 4.62
C ARG A 22 6.53 -16.44 4.73
N THR A 23 6.31 -15.80 5.87
CA THR A 23 5.16 -14.90 6.07
C THR A 23 5.32 -13.63 5.24
N PHE A 24 6.51 -13.03 5.19
CA PHE A 24 6.79 -11.88 4.33
C PHE A 24 6.64 -12.22 2.85
N ALA A 25 7.18 -13.35 2.39
CA ALA A 25 7.02 -13.78 1.01
C ALA A 25 5.55 -14.06 0.65
N ARG A 26 4.76 -14.54 1.61
CA ARG A 26 3.31 -14.73 1.43
C ARG A 26 2.58 -13.39 1.36
N ALA A 27 2.82 -12.48 2.31
CA ALA A 27 2.22 -11.15 2.32
C ALA A 27 2.54 -10.38 1.03
N ARG A 28 3.77 -10.50 0.52
CA ARG A 28 4.15 -9.88 -0.75
C ARG A 28 3.39 -10.43 -1.95
N ARG A 29 3.20 -11.76 -2.00
CA ARG A 29 2.37 -12.38 -3.05
C ARG A 29 0.91 -11.97 -2.94
N GLU A 30 0.37 -11.90 -1.74
CA GLU A 30 -1.01 -11.43 -1.51
C GLU A 30 -1.20 -9.97 -1.96
N GLU A 31 -0.23 -9.09 -1.71
CA GLU A 31 -0.21 -7.70 -2.21
C GLU A 31 -0.17 -7.66 -3.76
N ASP A 32 0.75 -8.41 -4.37
CA ASP A 32 0.91 -8.46 -5.83
C ASP A 32 -0.34 -9.06 -6.52
N ASP A 33 -0.93 -10.12 -5.94
CA ASP A 33 -2.15 -10.78 -6.43
C ASP A 33 -3.36 -9.83 -6.30
N PHE A 34 -3.48 -9.11 -5.19
CA PHE A 34 -4.52 -8.10 -5.00
C PHE A 34 -4.41 -6.97 -6.02
N PHE A 35 -3.21 -6.43 -6.21
CA PHE A 35 -2.97 -5.40 -7.23
C PHE A 35 -3.37 -5.90 -8.63
N ARG A 36 -2.94 -7.12 -8.99
CA ARG A 36 -3.25 -7.72 -10.29
C ARG A 36 -4.75 -7.95 -10.46
N MET A 37 -5.44 -8.39 -9.41
CA MET A 37 -6.89 -8.57 -9.41
C MET A 37 -7.62 -7.25 -9.69
N VAL A 38 -7.27 -6.16 -9.01
CA VAL A 38 -7.92 -4.85 -9.20
C VAL A 38 -7.71 -4.33 -10.63
N VAL A 39 -6.47 -4.38 -11.15
CA VAL A 39 -6.15 -3.94 -12.51
C VAL A 39 -6.91 -4.76 -13.57
N LEU A 40 -6.97 -6.08 -13.39
CA LEU A 40 -7.69 -6.95 -14.33
C LEU A 40 -9.21 -6.76 -14.25
N ALA A 41 -9.76 -6.57 -13.05
CA ALA A 41 -11.17 -6.28 -12.86
C ALA A 41 -11.56 -4.99 -13.59
N GLU A 42 -10.77 -3.93 -13.43
CA GLU A 42 -10.97 -2.66 -14.13
C GLU A 42 -10.87 -2.82 -15.66
N ALA A 43 -9.87 -3.54 -16.15
CA ALA A 43 -9.70 -3.79 -17.59
C ALA A 43 -10.87 -4.59 -18.20
N LEU A 44 -11.51 -5.46 -17.41
CA LEU A 44 -12.68 -6.24 -17.81
C LEU A 44 -14.02 -5.51 -17.55
N GLY A 45 -13.97 -4.30 -16.98
CA GLY A 45 -15.16 -3.52 -16.63
C GLY A 45 -15.94 -4.05 -15.42
N VAL A 46 -15.33 -4.89 -14.58
CA VAL A 46 -15.93 -5.35 -13.33
C VAL A 46 -15.77 -4.23 -12.30
N PRO A 47 -16.88 -3.62 -11.82
CA PRO A 47 -16.79 -2.56 -10.83
C PRO A 47 -16.32 -3.12 -9.48
N ASP A 48 -15.59 -2.30 -8.73
CA ASP A 48 -15.21 -2.64 -7.36
C ASP A 48 -16.47 -2.77 -6.48
N PRO A 49 -16.75 -3.96 -5.91
CA PRO A 49 -17.92 -4.15 -5.06
C PRO A 49 -17.84 -3.32 -3.77
N ALA A 50 -16.65 -2.99 -3.29
CA ALA A 50 -16.49 -2.20 -2.08
C ALA A 50 -16.81 -0.72 -2.32
N ALA A 51 -16.50 -0.18 -3.51
CA ALA A 51 -16.67 1.24 -3.82
C ALA A 51 -18.07 1.79 -3.50
N TYR A 52 -19.13 1.02 -3.72
CA TYR A 52 -20.51 1.46 -3.41
C TYR A 52 -20.81 1.48 -1.91
N TYR A 53 -20.31 0.50 -1.16
CA TYR A 53 -20.61 0.35 0.27
C TYR A 53 -19.68 1.18 1.16
N THR A 54 -18.46 1.46 0.72
CA THR A 54 -17.47 2.20 1.51
C THR A 54 -17.47 3.70 1.23
N ALA A 55 -18.37 4.20 0.39
CA ALA A 55 -18.47 5.63 0.09
C ALA A 55 -18.71 6.47 1.36
N GLU A 56 -19.42 5.92 2.35
CA GLU A 56 -19.65 6.56 3.65
C GLU A 56 -18.40 6.68 4.53
N LEU A 57 -17.37 5.88 4.26
CA LEU A 57 -16.09 5.93 4.98
C LEU A 57 -15.15 7.01 4.45
N MET A 58 -15.48 7.65 3.33
CA MET A 58 -14.67 8.71 2.73
C MET A 58 -14.28 9.84 3.71
N PRO A 59 -15.14 10.32 4.63
CA PRO A 59 -14.75 11.31 5.62
C PRO A 59 -13.65 10.82 6.58
N ALA A 60 -13.67 9.53 6.94
CA ALA A 60 -12.68 8.95 7.85
C ALA A 60 -11.31 8.78 7.17
N LEU A 61 -11.29 8.53 5.86
CA LEU A 61 -10.08 8.36 5.06
C LEU A 61 -9.53 9.68 4.50
N TYR A 62 -10.17 10.80 4.81
CA TYR A 62 -9.90 12.08 4.16
C TYR A 62 -8.50 12.62 4.43
N GLU A 63 -8.01 12.49 5.67
CA GLU A 63 -6.66 12.93 6.04
C GLU A 63 -5.58 12.09 5.36
N ASP A 64 -5.77 10.76 5.31
CA ASP A 64 -4.87 9.84 4.64
C ASP A 64 -4.84 10.09 3.12
N PHE A 65 -6.01 10.35 2.53
CA PHE A 65 -6.13 10.76 1.14
C PHE A 65 -5.38 12.06 0.88
N HIS A 66 -5.54 13.08 1.74
CA HIS A 66 -4.81 14.35 1.63
C HIS A 66 -3.29 14.14 1.74
N ALA A 67 -2.82 13.26 2.61
CA ALA A 67 -1.40 12.93 2.69
C ALA A 67 -0.92 12.20 1.42
N TRP A 68 -1.73 11.29 0.88
CA TRP A 68 -1.39 10.50 -0.29
C TRP A 68 -1.27 11.34 -1.57
N HIS A 69 -2.29 12.12 -1.94
CA HIS A 69 -2.25 12.87 -3.21
C HIS A 69 -1.12 13.92 -3.22
N ARG A 70 -0.77 14.50 -2.06
CA ARG A 70 0.41 15.36 -1.92
C ARG A 70 1.73 14.62 -2.13
N ARG A 71 1.87 13.37 -1.65
CA ARG A 71 3.05 12.53 -1.96
C ARG A 71 3.15 12.17 -3.43
N MET A 72 2.01 12.04 -4.10
CA MET A 72 1.94 11.81 -5.55
C MET A 72 2.25 13.07 -6.37
N GLY A 73 2.41 14.24 -5.73
CA GLY A 73 2.72 15.51 -6.41
C GLY A 73 1.54 16.09 -7.20
N MET A 74 0.30 15.75 -6.82
CA MET A 74 -0.90 16.30 -7.45
C MET A 74 -1.17 17.72 -6.93
N ASP A 75 -1.30 18.70 -7.83
CA ASP A 75 -1.58 20.10 -7.46
C ASP A 75 -2.96 20.28 -6.83
N ARG A 76 -3.95 19.48 -7.26
CA ARG A 76 -5.31 19.44 -6.72
C ARG A 76 -5.81 18.01 -6.60
N SER A 77 -6.75 17.83 -5.68
CA SER A 77 -7.44 16.56 -5.48
C SER A 77 -8.12 16.09 -6.78
N PRO A 78 -8.00 14.80 -7.15
CA PRO A 78 -8.74 14.21 -8.26
C PRO A 78 -10.24 14.03 -7.98
N LEU A 79 -10.70 14.25 -6.74
CA LEU A 79 -12.12 14.20 -6.42
C LEU A 79 -12.81 15.48 -6.91
N GLU A 80 -13.65 15.37 -7.93
CA GLU A 80 -14.34 16.54 -8.53
C GLU A 80 -15.35 17.19 -7.56
N HIS A 81 -15.95 16.40 -6.66
CA HIS A 81 -17.06 16.83 -5.81
C HIS A 81 -16.66 17.06 -4.35
N VAL A 82 -15.45 16.66 -3.98
CA VAL A 82 -14.92 16.77 -2.61
C VAL A 82 -13.64 17.59 -2.69
N GLY A 83 -13.74 18.87 -2.36
CA GLY A 83 -12.62 19.80 -2.40
C GLY A 83 -11.61 19.48 -1.31
N CYS A 84 -10.53 18.79 -1.69
CA CYS A 84 -9.32 18.68 -0.88
C CYS A 84 -8.30 19.71 -1.37
N CYS A 85 -7.84 20.53 -0.41
CA CYS A 85 -7.13 21.81 -0.56
C CYS A 85 -8.04 23.00 -0.94
#